data_AF-A0AAW3YRQ7-F1
#
_entry.id   AF-A0AAW3YRQ7-F1
#
_cell.length_a   1.000
_cell.length_b   1.000
_cell.length_c   1.000
_cell.angle_alpha   90.00
_cell.angle_beta   90.00
_cell.angle_gamma   90.00
#
_symmetry.space_group_name_H-M   'P 1'
#
loop_
_entity.id
_entity.type
_entity.pdbx_description
1 polymer ?
#
loop_
_entity_poly.entity_id
_entity_poly.type
_entity_poly.pdbx_seq_one_letter_code
_entity_poly.pdbx_strand_id
1 'polypeptide(L)'
;EISHHGRCPQALGDNSGEGTTLSNDFSFIDGFADWRPPFHYKPLADGDESATVVGPEGEEIFVNKDGTIKVHFHWNRYDKADDSASCWV
;
A
#
# COMPACT_ATOMS: atom_id res chain seq x y z
N GLU A 1 11.05 15.12 -6.49
CA GLU A 1 11.45 14.02 -7.39
C GLU A 1 12.82 14.36 -7.95
N ILE A 2 13.67 13.36 -8.16
CA ILE A 2 14.99 13.55 -8.79
C ILE A 2 15.07 12.61 -9.99
N SER A 3 15.38 13.17 -11.15
CA SER A 3 15.66 12.42 -12.37
C SER A 3 17.16 12.44 -12.63
N HIS A 4 17.71 11.29 -12.98
CA HIS A 4 19.12 11.10 -13.26
C HIS A 4 19.28 10.65 -14.72
N HIS A 5 20.15 11.33 -15.47
CA HIS A 5 20.44 10.98 -16.85
C HIS A 5 21.95 10.83 -17.06
N GLY A 6 22.38 9.64 -17.45
CA GLY A 6 23.79 9.32 -17.71
C GLY A 6 24.05 9.08 -19.19
N ARG A 7 25.13 9.64 -19.73
CA ARG A 7 25.60 9.41 -21.10
C ARG A 7 27.05 8.95 -21.07
N CYS A 8 27.33 7.82 -21.70
CA CYS A 8 28.67 7.22 -21.83
C CYS A 8 28.99 6.96 -23.31
N PRO A 9 29.47 7.97 -24.06
CA PRO A 9 29.73 7.85 -25.49
C PRO A 9 30.77 6.77 -25.85
N GLN A 10 31.79 6.58 -25.01
CA GLN A 10 32.86 5.58 -25.22
C GLN A 10 32.33 4.14 -25.20
N ALA A 11 31.34 3.86 -24.35
CA ALA A 11 30.70 2.54 -24.30
C ALA A 11 29.85 2.26 -25.56
N LEU A 12 29.45 3.31 -26.28
CA LEU A 12 28.66 3.25 -27.51
C LEU A 12 29.54 3.24 -28.77
N GLY A 13 30.87 3.24 -28.63
CA GLY A 13 31.82 3.23 -29.75
C GLY A 13 31.97 4.59 -30.44
N ASP A 14 31.47 5.67 -29.83
CA ASP A 14 31.64 7.02 -30.34
C ASP A 14 33.01 7.57 -29.92
N ASN A 15 33.88 7.81 -30.91
CA ASN A 15 35.22 8.36 -30.72
C ASN A 15 35.26 9.89 -30.89
N SER A 16 34.10 10.56 -30.74
CA SER A 16 33.95 12.01 -30.78
C SER A 16 34.77 12.78 -29.74
N GLY A 17 35.33 12.09 -28.73
CA GLY A 17 36.14 12.68 -27.66
C GLY A 17 35.31 13.26 -26.51
N GLU A 18 33.98 13.15 -26.55
CA GLU A 18 33.09 13.51 -25.45
C GLU A 18 33.25 12.53 -24.27
N GLY A 19 33.55 13.03 -23.07
CA GLY A 19 33.65 12.24 -21.85
C GLY A 19 32.31 11.70 -21.34
N THR A 20 32.36 10.73 -20.42
CA THR A 20 31.17 10.28 -19.67
C THR A 20 30.56 11.44 -18.88
N THR A 21 29.25 11.66 -19.02
CA THR A 21 28.50 12.72 -18.34
C THR A 21 27.34 12.18 -17.53
N LEU A 22 27.04 12.83 -16.41
CA LEU A 22 25.88 12.58 -15.55
C LEU A 22 25.18 13.91 -15.29
N SER A 23 23.92 14.02 -15.69
CA SER A 23 23.04 15.15 -15.41
C SER A 23 21.93 14.75 -14.44
N ASN A 24 21.51 15.69 -13.60
CA ASN A 24 20.48 15.48 -12.60
C ASN A 24 19.48 16.64 -12.64
N ASP A 25 18.20 16.31 -12.60
CA ASP A 25 17.10 17.26 -12.60
C ASP A 25 16.28 17.05 -11.32
N PHE A 26 16.22 18.06 -10.46
CA PHE A 26 15.46 18.02 -9.21
C PHE A 26 14.94 19.41 -8.85
N SER A 27 13.95 19.45 -7.96
CA SER A 27 13.36 20.67 -7.43
C SER A 27 13.32 20.64 -5.90
N PHE A 28 13.35 21.83 -5.30
CA PHE A 28 13.21 22.02 -3.86
C PHE A 28 11.84 22.60 -3.54
N ILE A 29 11.40 22.37 -2.29
CA ILE A 29 10.32 23.15 -1.68
C ILE A 29 10.91 24.32 -0.89
N ASP A 30 10.06 25.25 -0.47
CA ASP A 30 10.47 26.34 0.41
C ASP A 30 11.07 25.82 1.73
N GLY A 31 12.14 26.46 2.20
CA GLY A 31 12.90 26.00 3.38
C GLY A 31 12.13 26.08 4.70
N PHE A 32 11.05 26.85 4.77
CA PHE A 32 10.18 26.97 5.94
C PHE A 32 8.83 26.24 5.76
N ALA A 33 8.60 25.58 4.62
CA ALA A 33 7.40 24.82 4.37
C ALA A 33 7.56 23.36 4.82
N ASP A 34 6.57 22.86 5.57
CA ASP A 34 6.47 21.44 5.87
C ASP A 34 6.02 20.65 4.63
N TRP A 35 6.80 19.66 4.21
CA TRP A 35 6.39 18.76 3.14
C TRP A 35 5.22 17.88 3.57
N ARG A 36 4.21 17.74 2.69
CA ARG A 36 3.12 16.76 2.82
C ARG A 36 3.01 15.97 1.51
N PRO A 37 2.76 14.65 1.58
CA PRO A 37 2.50 13.87 0.38
C PRO A 37 1.24 14.39 -0.32
N PRO A 38 1.17 14.28 -1.66
CA PRO A 38 -0.05 14.58 -2.39
C PRO A 38 -1.19 13.64 -1.94
N PHE A 39 -2.42 14.05 -2.22
CA PHE A 39 -3.58 13.21 -1.94
C PHE A 39 -3.51 11.91 -2.76
N HIS A 40 -3.73 10.79 -2.07
CA HIS A 40 -3.93 9.48 -2.69
C HIS A 40 -5.37 9.02 -2.45
N TYR A 41 -6.03 8.52 -3.49
CA TYR A 41 -7.38 7.98 -3.36
C TYR A 41 -7.40 6.81 -2.38
N LYS A 42 -8.37 6.83 -1.47
CA LYS A 42 -8.61 5.74 -0.53
C LYS A 42 -9.33 4.60 -1.25
N PRO A 43 -9.04 3.32 -0.91
CA PRO A 43 -9.87 2.20 -1.35
C PRO A 43 -11.34 2.46 -0.99
N LEU A 44 -12.23 2.10 -1.91
CA LEU A 44 -13.67 2.20 -1.72
C LEU A 44 -14.25 0.81 -1.54
N ALA A 45 -15.22 0.68 -0.63
CA ALA A 45 -16.13 -0.46 -0.58
C ALA A 45 -17.42 0.00 -1.26
N ASP A 46 -17.65 -0.45 -2.50
CA ASP A 46 -18.69 0.10 -3.39
C ASP A 46 -20.13 -0.31 -3.00
N GLY A 47 -20.30 -1.11 -1.94
CA GLY A 47 -21.59 -1.52 -1.40
C GLY A 47 -21.48 -2.47 -0.22
N ASP A 48 -22.63 -3.01 0.18
CA ASP A 48 -22.72 -4.01 1.24
C ASP A 48 -22.16 -5.35 0.77
N GLU A 49 -21.44 -6.04 1.67
CA GLU A 49 -20.83 -7.33 1.39
C GLU A 49 -21.29 -8.38 2.41
N SER A 50 -21.51 -9.60 1.93
CA SER A 50 -21.80 -10.74 2.79
C SER A 50 -20.51 -11.32 3.39
N ALA A 51 -20.57 -11.75 4.64
CA ALA A 51 -19.49 -12.43 5.34
C ALA A 51 -20.03 -13.60 6.18
N THR A 52 -19.16 -14.55 6.53
CA THR A 52 -19.51 -15.67 7.40
C THR A 52 -19.24 -15.30 8.86
N VAL A 53 -20.21 -15.53 9.76
CA VAL A 53 -20.00 -15.34 11.20
C VAL A 53 -19.04 -16.41 11.72
N VAL A 54 -18.05 -16.01 12.49
CA VAL A 54 -16.97 -16.90 12.98
C VAL A 54 -16.74 -16.73 14.49
N GLY A 55 -16.19 -17.78 15.09
CA GLY A 55 -15.84 -17.84 16.50
C GLY A 55 -14.81 -18.96 16.75
N PRO A 56 -14.43 -19.19 18.02
CA PRO A 56 -13.53 -20.27 18.39
C PRO A 56 -14.09 -21.65 18.01
N GLU A 57 -13.21 -22.64 17.83
CA GLU A 57 -13.63 -24.00 17.50
C GLU A 57 -14.55 -24.57 18.59
N GLY A 58 -15.73 -25.06 18.19
CA GLY A 58 -16.71 -25.65 19.10
C GLY A 58 -17.66 -24.64 19.75
N GLU A 59 -17.55 -23.35 19.47
CA GLU A 59 -18.43 -22.31 19.99
C GLU A 59 -19.44 -21.85 18.94
N GLU A 60 -20.72 -22.20 19.12
CA GLU A 60 -21.80 -21.84 18.19
C GLU A 60 -22.18 -20.36 18.27
N ILE A 61 -22.08 -19.75 19.46
CA ILE A 61 -22.45 -18.36 19.71
C ILE A 61 -21.27 -17.65 20.36
N PHE A 62 -20.54 -16.88 19.57
CA PHE A 62 -19.40 -16.08 20.03
C PHE A 62 -19.69 -14.59 19.89
N VAL A 63 -20.06 -13.95 21.01
CA VAL A 63 -20.53 -12.56 21.08
C VAL A 63 -19.92 -11.87 22.29
N ASN A 64 -19.53 -10.61 22.16
CA ASN A 64 -19.03 -9.85 23.32
C ASN A 64 -20.17 -9.22 24.15
N LYS A 65 -19.82 -8.52 25.23
CA LYS A 65 -20.78 -7.85 26.13
C LYS A 65 -21.69 -6.82 25.45
N ASP A 66 -21.26 -6.29 24.31
CA ASP A 66 -21.96 -5.24 23.56
C ASP A 66 -22.82 -5.83 22.44
N GLY A 67 -22.86 -7.16 22.29
CA GLY A 67 -23.66 -7.84 21.28
C GLY A 67 -23.00 -7.93 19.89
N THR A 68 -21.75 -7.54 19.75
CA THR A 68 -21.02 -7.56 18.48
C THR A 68 -20.47 -8.95 18.18
N ILE A 69 -20.30 -9.25 16.90
CA ILE A 69 -19.80 -10.54 16.41
C ILE A 69 -18.45 -10.39 15.72
N LYS A 70 -17.84 -11.51 15.35
CA LYS A 70 -16.73 -11.56 14.40
C LYS A 70 -17.17 -12.21 13.10
N VAL A 71 -16.59 -11.73 12.00
CA VAL A 71 -16.90 -12.21 10.65
C VAL A 71 -15.64 -12.52 9.85
N HIS A 72 -15.76 -13.41 8.88
CA HIS A 72 -14.74 -13.68 7.86
C HIS A 72 -15.31 -13.33 6.48
N PHE A 73 -14.70 -12.35 5.83
CA PHE A 73 -15.09 -11.92 4.48
C PHE A 73 -14.62 -12.92 3.43
N HIS A 74 -15.44 -13.15 2.40
CA HIS A 74 -15.15 -14.14 1.37
C HIS A 74 -13.92 -13.80 0.51
N TRP A 75 -13.51 -12.53 0.47
CA TRP A 75 -12.28 -12.10 -0.21
C TRP A 75 -11.03 -12.22 0.67
N ASN A 76 -11.16 -12.53 1.97
CA ASN A 76 -10.00 -12.73 2.83
C ASN A 76 -9.34 -14.08 2.52
N ARG A 77 -8.17 -14.03 1.88
CA ARG A 77 -7.39 -15.20 1.45
C ARG A 77 -6.27 -15.60 2.43
N TYR A 78 -6.00 -14.76 3.42
CA TYR A 78 -4.80 -14.89 4.25
C TYR A 78 -5.13 -15.48 5.62
N ASP A 79 -6.28 -15.11 6.18
CA ASP A 79 -6.66 -15.55 7.51
C ASP A 79 -7.61 -16.74 7.46
N LYS A 80 -7.55 -17.57 8.51
CA LYS A 80 -8.52 -18.63 8.73
C LYS A 80 -9.88 -18.04 9.11
N ALA A 81 -10.94 -18.78 8.83
CA ALA A 81 -12.29 -18.43 9.26
C ALA A 81 -12.52 -18.82 10.74
N ASP A 82 -11.78 -18.16 11.66
CA ASP A 82 -11.85 -18.38 13.11
C ASP A 82 -12.00 -17.04 13.87
N ASP A 83 -11.89 -17.08 15.20
CA ASP A 83 -12.05 -15.91 16.08
C ASP A 83 -10.97 -14.83 15.89
N SER A 84 -9.94 -15.06 15.08
CA SER A 84 -8.93 -14.06 14.74
C SER A 84 -9.19 -13.31 13.42
N ALA A 85 -10.20 -13.75 12.65
CA ALA A 85 -10.46 -13.27 11.28
C ALA A 85 -10.78 -11.76 11.15
N SER A 86 -11.29 -11.13 12.21
CA SER A 86 -11.67 -9.72 12.20
C SER A 86 -11.66 -9.08 13.58
N CYS A 87 -11.80 -7.76 13.60
CA CYS A 87 -12.22 -7.03 14.78
C CYS A 87 -13.71 -7.29 15.08
N TRP A 88 -14.16 -6.86 16.26
CA TRP A 88 -15.57 -6.87 16.61
C TRP A 88 -16.36 -5.91 15.73
N VAL A 89 -17.51 -6.36 15.21
CA VAL A 89 -18.44 -5.61 14.36
C VAL A 89 -19.82 -5.55 14.98
#